data_AF-A0A3G8LH21-F1
#
_entry.id   AF-A0A3G8LH21-F1
#
_cell.length_a   1.000
_cell.length_b   1.000
_cell.length_c   1.000
_cell.angle_alpha   90.00
_cell.angle_beta   90.00
_cell.angle_gamma   90.00
#
_symmetry.space_group_name_H-M   'P 1'
#
loop_
_entity.id
_entity.type
_entity.pdbx_description
1 polymer ?
#
loop_
_entity_poly.entity_id
_entity_poly.type
_entity_poly.pdbx_seq_one_letter_code
_entity_poly.pdbx_strand_id
1 'polypeptide(L)'
;MSNNAKWKNKKLNVNSYVEKDTTKKQKLELSSSWKIALTGLFLVVIPSFLVMVLAGNDGWVFSQTKNFNRWAVQLPIALGMFAFQFAIIALLVWKFKVLETRSISFLIPVALAMNSFIVSGNVDAWFWRVLPAVGLALVSIPILMLHKTVNRRKLEKQRKLDLEEEKKNKSLLD
;
A
#
# COMPACT_ATOMS: atom_id res chain seq x y z
N MET A 1 -49.87 -16.03 -44.66
CA MET A 1 -49.43 -17.08 -43.72
C MET A 1 -48.36 -16.48 -42.81
N SER A 2 -48.59 -16.48 -41.49
CA SER A 2 -47.92 -15.60 -40.54
C SER A 2 -46.53 -16.09 -40.12
N ASN A 3 -45.65 -15.13 -39.80
CA ASN A 3 -44.25 -15.27 -39.40
C ASN A 3 -44.04 -15.99 -38.03
N ASN A 4 -45.02 -16.73 -37.53
CA ASN A 4 -45.04 -17.33 -36.19
C ASN A 4 -43.99 -18.42 -35.98
N ALA A 5 -43.50 -19.07 -37.04
CA ALA A 5 -42.46 -20.10 -36.91
C ALA A 5 -41.11 -19.53 -36.44
N LYS A 6 -40.79 -18.28 -36.79
CA LYS A 6 -39.51 -17.63 -36.42
C LYS A 6 -39.40 -17.30 -34.94
N TRP A 7 -40.53 -17.11 -34.27
CA TRP A 7 -40.58 -16.72 -32.85
C TRP A 7 -40.63 -17.92 -31.90
N LYS A 8 -41.13 -19.07 -32.35
CA LYS A 8 -41.28 -20.28 -31.50
C LYS A 8 -39.94 -20.91 -31.10
N ASN A 9 -38.87 -20.69 -31.87
CA ASN A 9 -37.54 -21.25 -31.65
C ASN A 9 -36.53 -20.27 -31.04
N LYS A 10 -36.92 -19.02 -30.75
CA LYS A 10 -36.03 -18.08 -30.09
C LYS A 10 -36.00 -18.40 -28.60
N LYS A 11 -35.07 -19.27 -28.18
CA LYS A 11 -34.75 -19.49 -26.76
C LYS A 11 -34.33 -18.14 -26.17
N LEU A 12 -35.25 -17.49 -25.46
CA LEU A 12 -34.94 -16.29 -24.69
C LEU A 12 -33.97 -16.73 -23.59
N ASN A 13 -32.71 -16.33 -23.73
CA ASN A 13 -31.69 -16.59 -22.74
C ASN A 13 -31.98 -15.71 -21.52
N VAL A 14 -32.70 -16.26 -20.54
CA VAL A 14 -33.14 -15.54 -19.33
C VAL A 14 -31.93 -14.97 -18.57
N ASN A 15 -30.75 -15.61 -18.68
CA ASN A 15 -29.51 -15.11 -18.08
C ASN A 15 -29.10 -13.72 -18.61
N SER A 16 -29.38 -13.42 -19.88
CA SER A 16 -29.07 -12.10 -20.47
C SER A 16 -29.99 -10.97 -19.99
N TYR A 17 -31.17 -11.32 -19.45
CA TYR A 17 -32.12 -10.34 -18.92
C TYR A 17 -31.87 -10.07 -17.42
N VAL A 18 -31.39 -11.06 -16.66
CA VAL A 18 -30.98 -10.84 -15.25
C VAL A 18 -29.73 -9.96 -15.15
N GLU A 19 -28.82 -10.03 -16.13
CA GLU A 19 -27.62 -9.16 -16.17
C GLU A 19 -27.94 -7.68 -16.46
N LYS A 20 -29.08 -7.39 -17.13
CA LYS A 20 -29.47 -6.01 -17.45
C LYS A 20 -30.14 -5.28 -16.29
N ASP A 21 -30.82 -5.98 -15.38
CA ASP A 21 -31.43 -5.36 -14.19
C ASP A 21 -30.47 -5.28 -13.00
N THR A 22 -29.36 -6.04 -13.00
CA THR A 22 -28.36 -6.03 -11.93
C THR A 22 -27.20 -5.06 -12.17
N THR A 23 -27.12 -4.41 -13.33
CA THR A 23 -26.14 -3.35 -13.62
C THR A 23 -26.54 -2.03 -12.95
N LYS A 24 -26.66 -2.03 -11.62
CA LYS A 24 -26.29 -0.86 -10.81
C LYS A 24 -24.89 -0.50 -11.26
N LYS A 25 -24.73 0.61 -12.00
CA LYS A 25 -23.45 1.17 -12.47
C LYS A 25 -22.31 0.71 -11.57
N GLN A 26 -21.61 -0.37 -11.95
CA GLN A 26 -20.44 -0.82 -11.23
C GLN A 26 -19.48 0.35 -11.33
N LYS A 27 -19.28 1.06 -10.22
CA LYS A 27 -18.25 2.10 -10.16
C LYS A 27 -16.96 1.39 -10.55
N LEU A 28 -16.31 1.85 -11.61
CA LEU A 28 -15.00 1.33 -12.02
C LEU A 28 -14.07 1.53 -10.83
N GLU A 29 -13.81 0.46 -10.09
CA GLU A 29 -12.88 0.52 -8.99
C GLU A 29 -11.47 0.67 -9.56
N LEU A 30 -10.73 1.65 -9.04
CA LEU A 30 -9.30 1.77 -9.31
C LEU A 30 -8.61 0.43 -9.02
N SER A 31 -7.69 0.04 -9.91
CA SER A 31 -6.90 -1.17 -9.68
C SER A 31 -6.13 -1.04 -8.35
N SER A 32 -5.89 -2.17 -7.68
CA SER A 32 -5.18 -2.18 -6.39
C SER A 32 -3.82 -1.49 -6.49
N SER A 33 -3.09 -1.66 -7.60
CA SER A 33 -1.83 -0.96 -7.87
C SER A 33 -1.98 0.57 -7.90
N TRP A 34 -3.03 1.08 -8.53
CA TRP A 34 -3.30 2.52 -8.57
C TRP A 34 -3.68 3.06 -7.20
N LYS A 35 -4.52 2.33 -6.44
CA LYS A 35 -4.85 2.69 -5.05
C LYS A 35 -3.57 2.79 -4.21
N ILE A 36 -2.66 1.82 -4.31
CA ILE A 36 -1.37 1.83 -3.60
C ILE A 36 -0.51 3.02 -4.02
N ALA A 37 -0.34 3.25 -5.33
CA ALA A 37 0.48 4.36 -5.82
C ALA A 37 -0.05 5.73 -5.38
N LEU A 38 -1.37 5.94 -5.48
CA LEU A 38 -2.04 7.17 -5.02
C LEU A 38 -1.89 7.36 -3.51
N THR A 39 -2.07 6.31 -2.70
CA THR A 39 -1.85 6.40 -1.26
C THR A 39 -0.39 6.73 -0.94
N GLY A 40 0.58 6.14 -1.66
CA GLY A 40 1.99 6.51 -1.51
C GLY A 40 2.25 7.97 -1.84
N LEU A 41 1.70 8.48 -2.95
CA LEU A 41 1.89 9.87 -3.36
C LEU A 41 1.33 10.85 -2.32
N PHE A 42 0.06 10.68 -1.94
CA PHE A 42 -0.64 11.64 -1.07
C PHE A 42 -0.26 11.52 0.40
N LEU A 43 0.04 10.32 0.90
CA LEU A 43 0.33 10.10 2.32
C LEU A 43 1.82 10.14 2.63
N VAL A 44 2.66 9.75 1.67
CA VAL A 44 4.10 9.60 1.88
C VAL A 44 4.88 10.69 1.18
N VAL A 45 4.82 10.74 -0.15
CA VAL A 45 5.68 11.60 -0.96
C VAL A 45 5.41 13.08 -0.69
N ILE A 46 4.15 13.52 -0.80
CA ILE A 46 3.79 14.94 -0.62
C ILE A 46 4.10 15.41 0.81
N PRO A 47 3.69 14.70 1.88
CA PRO A 47 3.98 15.16 3.23
C PRO A 47 5.47 15.16 3.57
N SER A 48 6.23 14.14 3.15
CA SER A 48 7.69 14.12 3.36
C SER A 48 8.38 15.24 2.58
N PHE A 49 7.92 15.55 1.37
CA PHE A 49 8.44 16.68 0.59
C PHE A 49 8.13 18.02 1.25
N LEU A 50 6.91 18.23 1.76
CA LEU A 50 6.55 19.44 2.49
C LEU A 50 7.44 19.63 3.73
N VAL A 51 7.69 18.56 4.49
CA VAL A 51 8.60 18.62 5.65
C VAL A 51 10.03 18.94 5.21
N MET A 52 10.50 18.40 4.09
CA MET A 52 11.81 18.74 3.54
C MET A 52 11.91 20.23 3.16
N VAL A 53 10.88 20.79 2.53
CA VAL A 53 10.83 22.20 2.12
C VAL A 53 10.75 23.15 3.33
N LEU A 54 10.05 22.74 4.39
CA LEU A 54 9.82 23.57 5.59
C LEU A 54 10.90 23.42 6.67
N ALA A 55 11.43 22.22 6.87
CA ALA A 55 12.29 21.86 8.00
C ALA A 55 13.61 21.17 7.59
N GLY A 56 13.82 20.90 6.30
CA GLY A 56 15.08 20.36 5.80
C GLY A 56 16.18 21.42 5.74
N ASN A 57 17.43 20.96 5.68
CA ASN A 57 18.58 21.83 5.41
C ASN A 57 18.54 22.42 3.99
N ASP A 58 17.88 21.74 3.05
CA ASP A 58 17.56 22.26 1.72
C ASP A 58 16.26 23.08 1.71
N GLY A 59 15.70 23.38 2.87
CA GLY A 59 14.46 24.12 3.01
C GLY A 59 14.53 25.49 2.36
N TRP A 60 13.53 25.80 1.53
CA TRP A 60 13.45 27.07 0.80
C TRP A 60 12.75 28.16 1.62
N VAL A 61 11.91 27.76 2.59
CA VAL A 61 10.98 28.67 3.26
C VAL A 61 11.59 29.32 4.51
N PHE A 62 12.35 28.57 5.32
CA PHE A 62 12.94 29.09 6.55
C PHE A 62 14.46 28.95 6.52
N SER A 63 15.18 30.08 6.52
CA SER A 63 16.64 30.08 6.53
C SER A 63 17.23 29.55 7.84
N GLN A 64 16.48 29.61 8.94
CA GLN A 64 16.91 29.14 10.27
C GLN A 64 17.06 27.62 10.36
N THR A 65 16.31 26.86 9.56
CA THR A 65 16.35 25.39 9.59
C THR A 65 17.61 24.81 8.95
N LYS A 66 18.39 25.64 8.24
CA LYS A 66 19.66 25.26 7.60
C LYS A 66 20.80 24.95 8.58
N ASN A 67 20.69 25.46 9.82
CA ASN A 67 21.69 25.26 10.87
C ASN A 67 21.31 24.14 11.84
N PHE A 68 20.22 23.40 11.57
CA PHE A 68 19.81 22.32 12.45
C PHE A 68 20.79 21.16 12.41
N ASN A 69 21.08 20.61 13.58
CA ASN A 69 21.93 19.45 13.69
C ASN A 69 21.24 18.25 13.03
N ARG A 70 21.89 17.70 12.00
CA ARG A 70 21.39 16.59 11.18
C ARG A 70 20.98 15.37 12.01
N TRP A 71 21.83 14.98 12.95
CA TRP A 71 21.64 13.75 13.74
C TRP A 71 20.74 13.98 14.94
N ALA A 72 20.85 15.12 15.61
CA ALA A 72 20.09 15.40 16.82
C ALA A 72 18.67 15.94 16.56
N VAL A 73 18.42 16.54 15.38
CA VAL A 73 17.14 17.20 15.08
C VAL A 73 16.47 16.60 13.85
N GLN A 74 17.15 16.56 12.70
CA GLN A 74 16.52 16.14 11.44
C GLN A 74 16.20 14.64 11.40
N LEU A 75 17.09 13.81 11.91
CA LEU A 75 16.86 12.36 11.96
C LEU A 75 15.67 11.99 12.87
N PRO A 76 15.54 12.54 14.09
CA PRO A 76 14.32 12.36 14.89
C PRO A 76 13.04 12.85 14.20
N ILE A 77 13.08 13.98 13.49
CA ILE A 77 11.93 14.46 12.70
C ILE A 77 11.58 13.47 11.59
N ALA A 78 12.57 12.97 10.85
CA ALA A 78 12.37 11.98 9.79
C ALA A 78 11.79 10.66 10.32
N LEU A 79 12.28 10.19 11.47
CA LEU A 79 11.76 8.98 12.14
C LEU A 79 10.35 9.20 12.70
N GLY A 80 10.07 10.37 13.29
CA GLY A 80 8.73 10.73 13.77
C GLY A 80 7.72 10.79 12.63
N MET A 81 8.12 11.38 11.50
CA MET A 81 7.29 11.43 10.29
C MET A 81 7.04 10.03 9.74
N PHE A 82 8.07 9.19 9.69
CA PHE A 82 7.92 7.78 9.30
C PHE A 82 6.97 7.02 10.23
N ALA A 83 7.11 7.18 11.55
CA ALA A 83 6.24 6.51 12.52
C ALA A 83 4.77 6.92 12.35
N PHE A 84 4.52 8.21 12.11
CA PHE A 84 3.19 8.73 11.83
C PHE A 84 2.61 8.17 10.52
N GLN A 85 3.39 8.20 9.43
CA GLN A 85 2.98 7.64 8.14
C GLN A 85 2.72 6.13 8.24
N PHE A 86 3.60 5.40 8.94
CA PHE A 86 3.45 3.97 9.18
C PHE A 86 2.18 3.65 9.97
N ALA A 87 1.86 4.44 11.00
CA ALA A 87 0.63 4.27 11.78
C ALA A 87 -0.63 4.42 10.90
N ILE A 88 -0.64 5.41 10.00
CA ILE A 88 -1.76 5.60 9.07
C ILE A 88 -1.85 4.44 8.07
N ILE A 89 -0.73 4.02 7.48
CA ILE A 89 -0.68 2.86 6.57
C ILE A 89 -1.18 1.60 7.28
N ALA A 90 -0.73 1.36 8.51
CA ALA A 90 -1.16 0.25 9.34
C ALA A 90 -2.67 0.26 9.60
N LEU A 91 -3.25 1.44 9.89
CA LEU A 91 -4.70 1.61 10.04
C LEU A 91 -5.45 1.32 8.73
N LEU A 92 -4.96 1.81 7.58
CA LEU A 92 -5.59 1.59 6.28
C LEU A 92 -5.57 0.12 5.86
N VAL A 93 -4.52 -0.62 6.21
CA VAL A 93 -4.39 -2.05 5.89
C VAL A 93 -5.17 -2.92 6.89
N TRP A 94 -5.01 -2.72 8.20
CA TRP A 94 -5.57 -3.64 9.20
C TRP A 94 -6.98 -3.26 9.67
N LYS A 95 -7.24 -1.98 9.95
CA LYS A 95 -8.54 -1.53 10.51
C LYS A 95 -9.55 -1.29 9.40
N PHE A 96 -9.20 -0.45 8.42
CA PHE A 96 -10.13 -0.05 7.36
C PHE A 96 -10.14 -1.01 6.17
N LYS A 97 -9.13 -1.88 6.05
CA LYS A 97 -9.00 -2.87 4.96
C LYS A 97 -9.14 -2.27 3.56
N VAL A 98 -8.77 -1.00 3.40
CA VAL A 98 -8.81 -0.27 2.12
C VAL A 98 -7.66 -0.73 1.22
N LEU A 99 -6.53 -1.11 1.84
CA LEU A 99 -5.32 -1.57 1.18
C LEU A 99 -5.05 -3.04 1.50
N GLU A 100 -4.58 -3.79 0.50
CA GLU A 100 -4.13 -5.16 0.69
C GLU A 100 -2.87 -5.20 1.55
N THR A 101 -2.62 -6.30 2.27
CA THR A 101 -1.39 -6.49 3.06
C THR A 101 -0.14 -6.38 2.18
N ARG A 102 -0.22 -6.77 0.90
CA ARG A 102 0.88 -6.63 -0.07
C ARG A 102 1.37 -5.19 -0.23
N SER A 103 0.49 -4.21 -0.01
CA SER A 103 0.80 -2.77 -0.09
C SER A 103 1.92 -2.37 0.87
N ILE A 104 2.03 -3.04 2.02
CA ILE A 104 3.07 -2.81 3.03
C ILE A 104 4.47 -2.99 2.44
N SER A 105 4.65 -3.98 1.56
CA SER A 105 5.96 -4.25 0.94
C SER A 105 6.42 -3.17 -0.03
N PHE A 106 5.51 -2.33 -0.52
CA PHE A 106 5.84 -1.20 -1.38
C PHE A 106 5.90 0.12 -0.60
N LEU A 107 4.88 0.39 0.25
CA LEU A 107 4.74 1.67 0.92
C LEU A 107 5.81 1.91 1.99
N ILE A 108 6.27 0.86 2.70
CA ILE A 108 7.27 1.03 3.76
C ILE A 108 8.64 1.44 3.20
N PRO A 109 9.21 0.73 2.20
CA PRO A 109 10.47 1.16 1.59
C PRO A 109 10.37 2.58 1.00
N VAL A 110 9.25 2.90 0.34
CA VAL A 110 9.03 4.25 -0.22
C VAL A 110 8.99 5.30 0.89
N ALA A 111 8.32 5.04 2.02
CA ALA A 111 8.29 5.97 3.16
C ALA A 111 9.66 6.18 3.79
N LEU A 112 10.45 5.10 3.95
CA LEU A 112 11.81 5.21 4.46
C LEU A 112 12.72 5.98 3.49
N ALA A 113 12.64 5.70 2.19
CA ALA A 113 13.38 6.42 1.17
C ALA A 113 13.00 7.90 1.15
N MET A 114 11.71 8.22 1.18
CA MET A 114 11.27 9.61 1.14
C MET A 114 11.66 10.40 2.38
N ASN A 115 11.56 9.81 3.58
CA ASN A 115 11.99 10.47 4.80
C ASN A 115 13.51 10.60 4.91
N SER A 116 14.28 9.75 4.22
CA SER A 116 15.74 9.87 4.18
C SER A 116 16.22 11.20 3.57
N PHE A 117 15.43 11.76 2.63
CA PHE A 117 15.76 13.03 1.98
C PHE A 117 15.78 14.22 2.94
N ILE A 118 15.00 14.15 4.03
CA ILE A 118 14.96 15.18 5.08
C ILE A 118 16.35 15.34 5.74
N VAL A 119 17.08 14.23 5.89
CA VAL A 119 18.38 14.18 6.58
C VAL A 119 19.54 14.39 5.60
N SER A 120 19.36 14.02 4.32
CA SER A 120 20.41 14.06 3.30
C SER A 120 20.66 15.44 2.68
N GLY A 121 19.93 16.47 3.10
CA GLY A 121 19.99 17.80 2.47
C GLY A 121 21.24 18.62 2.81
N ASN A 122 21.64 19.50 1.88
CA ASN A 122 22.73 20.48 1.98
C ASN A 122 24.07 19.90 2.49
N VAL A 123 24.62 18.90 1.78
CA VAL A 123 25.92 18.31 2.12
C VAL A 123 26.81 18.18 0.90
N ASP A 124 27.99 18.77 0.95
CA ASP A 124 28.99 18.67 -0.12
C ASP A 124 29.59 17.26 -0.20
N ALA A 125 29.75 16.62 0.96
CA ALA A 125 30.27 15.27 1.06
C ALA A 125 29.19 14.23 0.71
N TRP A 126 29.39 13.56 -0.44
CA TRP A 126 28.45 12.59 -1.01
C TRP A 126 28.05 11.45 -0.05
N PHE A 127 28.98 10.97 0.78
CA PHE A 127 28.71 9.85 1.69
C PHE A 127 27.69 10.22 2.77
N TRP A 128 27.72 11.44 3.30
CA TRP A 128 26.71 11.92 4.26
C TRP A 128 25.31 12.08 3.64
N ARG A 129 25.22 12.22 2.32
CA ARG A 129 23.95 12.27 1.57
C ARG A 129 23.37 10.86 1.39
N VAL A 130 24.23 9.87 1.12
CA VAL A 130 23.82 8.49 0.81
C VAL A 130 23.60 7.64 2.06
N LEU A 131 24.35 7.87 3.13
CA LEU A 131 24.33 7.05 4.36
C LEU A 131 22.95 6.99 5.03
N PRO A 132 22.17 8.09 5.16
CA PRO A 132 20.81 8.03 5.69
C PRO A 132 19.87 7.15 4.86
N ALA A 133 19.97 7.21 3.53
CA ALA A 133 19.16 6.40 2.63
C ALA A 133 19.51 4.91 2.72
N VAL A 134 20.80 4.58 2.77
CA VAL A 134 21.27 3.20 2.92
C VAL A 134 20.90 2.64 4.30
N GLY A 135 21.10 3.43 5.36
CA GLY A 135 20.74 3.02 6.73
C GLY A 135 19.25 2.74 6.87
N LEU A 136 18.39 3.63 6.35
CA LEU A 136 16.95 3.43 6.37
C LEU A 136 16.49 2.28 5.45
N ALA A 137 17.18 2.04 4.32
CA ALA A 137 16.93 0.87 3.49
C ALA A 137 17.24 -0.44 4.23
N LEU A 138 18.34 -0.51 5.00
CA LEU A 138 18.66 -1.67 5.83
C LEU A 138 17.60 -1.92 6.92
N VAL A 139 17.03 -0.86 7.51
CA VAL A 139 15.92 -0.96 8.48
C VAL A 139 14.65 -1.53 7.83
N SER A 140 14.46 -1.37 6.52
CA SER A 140 13.29 -1.95 5.82
C SER A 140 13.34 -3.47 5.75
N ILE A 141 14.52 -4.08 5.73
CA ILE A 141 14.73 -5.53 5.58
C ILE A 141 14.03 -6.34 6.70
N PRO A 142 14.29 -6.09 8.01
CA PRO A 142 13.62 -6.83 9.07
C PRO A 142 12.09 -6.64 9.05
N ILE A 143 11.62 -5.46 8.69
CA ILE A 143 10.17 -5.17 8.57
C ILE A 143 9.54 -6.02 7.46
N LEU A 144 10.21 -6.13 6.31
CA LEU A 144 9.76 -6.97 5.19
C LEU A 144 9.82 -8.47 5.54
N MET A 145 10.84 -8.92 6.27
CA MET A 145 10.95 -10.31 6.74
C MET A 145 9.83 -10.67 7.71
N LEU A 146 9.49 -9.78 8.65
CA LEU A 146 8.37 -9.98 9.56
C LEU A 146 7.05 -10.08 8.78
N HIS A 147 6.81 -9.17 7.83
CA HIS A 147 5.63 -9.21 6.97
C HIS A 147 5.52 -10.53 6.19
N LYS A 148 6.63 -10.99 5.59
CA LYS A 148 6.68 -12.28 4.88
C LYS A 148 6.33 -13.45 5.78
N THR A 149 6.84 -13.45 7.02
CA THR A 149 6.59 -14.52 7.99
C THR A 149 5.12 -14.53 8.44
N VAL A 150 4.54 -13.36 8.71
CA VAL A 150 3.13 -13.23 9.09
C VAL A 150 2.21 -13.69 7.95
N ASN A 151 2.47 -13.27 6.72
CA ASN A 151 1.68 -13.72 5.57
C ASN A 151 1.80 -15.22 5.33
N ARG A 152 2.99 -15.81 5.49
CA ARG A 152 3.17 -17.26 5.35
C ARG A 152 2.34 -18.03 6.38
N ARG A 153 2.37 -17.63 7.65
CA ARG A 153 1.57 -18.25 8.72
C ARG A 153 0.07 -18.13 8.46
N LYS A 154 -0.39 -17.00 7.93
CA LYS A 154 -1.81 -16.80 7.59
C LYS A 154 -2.25 -17.72 6.45
N LEU A 155 -1.40 -17.88 5.44
CA LEU A 155 -1.65 -18.72 4.28
C LEU A 155 -1.62 -20.22 4.63
N GLU A 156 -0.71 -20.62 5.52
CA GLU A 156 -0.66 -21.98 6.08
C GLU A 156 -1.92 -22.30 6.91
N LYS A 157 -2.45 -21.35 7.69
CA LYS A 157 -3.71 -21.53 8.43
C LYS A 157 -4.91 -21.71 7.51
N GLN A 158 -5.01 -20.89 6.46
CA GLN A 158 -6.10 -21.02 5.48
C GLN A 158 -6.05 -22.38 4.78
N ARG A 159 -4.87 -22.80 4.29
CA ARG A 159 -4.72 -24.12 3.67
C ARG A 159 -5.12 -25.28 4.58
N LYS A 160 -4.85 -25.19 5.89
CA LYS A 160 -5.27 -26.21 6.85
C LYS A 160 -6.80 -26.27 6.99
N LEU A 161 -7.46 -25.11 7.04
CA LEU A 161 -8.91 -25.02 7.09
C LEU A 161 -9.55 -25.55 5.79
N ASP A 162 -9.01 -25.17 4.63
CA ASP A 162 -9.50 -25.64 3.33
C ASP A 162 -9.40 -27.17 3.21
N LEU A 163 -8.28 -27.75 3.68
CA LEU A 163 -8.07 -29.20 3.72
C LEU A 163 -9.02 -29.92 4.70
N GLU A 164 -9.38 -29.29 5.81
CA GLU A 164 -10.36 -29.84 6.77
C GLU A 164 -11.78 -29.80 6.21
N GLU A 165 -12.14 -28.72 5.49
CA GLU A 165 -13.42 -28.62 4.78
C GLU A 165 -13.51 -29.62 3.62
N GLU A 166 -12.45 -29.80 2.83
CA GLU A 166 -12.42 -30.83 1.79
C GLU A 166 -12.59 -32.24 2.34
N LYS A 167 -11.97 -32.55 3.49
CA LYS A 167 -12.13 -33.86 4.16
C LYS A 167 -13.56 -34.06 4.67
N LYS A 168 -14.18 -33.03 5.25
CA LYS A 168 -15.59 -33.09 5.67
C LYS A 168 -16.53 -33.29 4.48
N ASN A 169 -16.34 -32.54 3.40
CA ASN A 169 -17.18 -32.65 2.21
C ASN A 169 -17.04 -34.00 1.53
N LYS A 170 -15.82 -34.57 1.45
CA LYS A 170 -15.62 -35.93 0.94
C LYS A 170 -16.28 -37.00 1.82
N SER A 171 -16.27 -36.83 3.15
CA SER A 171 -16.94 -37.74 4.08
C SER A 171 -18.48 -37.66 4.08
N LEU A 172 -19.07 -36.60 3.50
CA LEU A 172 -20.53 -36.45 3.35
C LEU A 172 -21.03 -36.91 1.97
N LEU A 173 -20.11 -37.16 1.05
CA LEU A 173 -20.37 -37.63 -0.32
C LEU A 173 -20.18 -39.16 -0.46
N ASP A 174 -19.47 -39.78 0.48
CA ASP A 174 -19.51 -41.22 0.78
C ASP A 174 -20.70 -41.54 1.71
#